data_AF-A0A8C0K2A1-F1
#
_entry.id   AF-A0A8C0K2A1-F1
#
_cell.length_a   1.000
_cell.length_b   1.000
_cell.length_c   1.000
_cell.angle_alpha   90.00
_cell.angle_beta   90.00
_cell.angle_gamma   90.00
#
_symmetry.space_group_name_H-M   'P 1'
#
loop_
_entity.id
_entity.type
_entity.pdbx_description
1 polymer ?
#
loop_
_entity_poly.entity_id
_entity_poly.type
_entity_poly.pdbx_seq_one_letter_code
_entity_poly.pdbx_strand_id
1 'polypeptide(L)'
;MRCLGASPTPGEVQRHLQSHKIDRDGELDFSTFLTIMHMQIKQEDPKKEILLAMLMADKEKKGYIMASELRSKLMKLGEKLTHKEVDDLFKEANIEPNGKVKYDEFIHKITIPVWDH
;
A
#
# COMPACT_ATOMS: atom_id res chain seq x y z
N MET A 1 -2.40 15.30 -2.66
CA MET A 1 -1.46 14.18 -2.88
C MET A 1 -2.09 13.11 -3.77
N ARG A 2 -3.24 12.54 -3.38
CA ARG A 2 -4.01 11.57 -4.20
C ARG A 2 -4.35 12.02 -5.62
N CYS A 3 -4.78 13.28 -5.79
CA CYS A 3 -5.07 13.83 -7.13
C CYS A 3 -3.84 13.93 -8.04
N LEU A 4 -2.64 13.76 -7.50
CA LEU A 4 -1.38 13.79 -8.25
C LEU A 4 -0.77 12.38 -8.39
N GLY A 5 -1.55 11.33 -8.11
CA GLY A 5 -1.17 9.93 -8.30
C GLY A 5 -0.43 9.28 -7.12
N ALA A 6 -0.17 10.01 -6.04
CA ALA A 6 0.43 9.45 -4.82
C ALA A 6 -0.63 9.10 -3.78
N SER A 7 -0.54 7.93 -3.16
CA SER A 7 -1.49 7.44 -2.16
C SER A 7 -0.83 7.28 -0.79
N PRO A 8 -0.42 8.39 -0.12
CA PRO A 8 0.21 8.32 1.18
C PRO A 8 -0.74 7.75 2.23
N THR A 9 -0.18 6.92 3.10
CA THR A 9 -0.89 6.42 4.27
C THR A 9 -1.04 7.54 5.32
N PRO A 10 -2.04 7.47 6.22
CA PRO A 10 -2.20 8.46 7.29
C PRO A 10 -0.92 8.68 8.13
N GLY A 11 -0.18 7.61 8.42
CA GLY A 11 1.08 7.65 9.17
C GLY A 11 2.24 8.26 8.38
N GLU A 12 2.26 8.13 7.05
CA GLU A 12 3.20 8.84 6.18
C GLU A 12 2.91 10.33 6.16
N VAL A 13 1.64 10.72 6.00
CA VAL A 13 1.22 12.14 6.07
C VAL A 13 1.63 12.74 7.41
N GLN A 14 1.35 12.04 8.51
CA GLN A 14 1.74 12.49 9.86
C GLN A 14 3.26 12.66 10.00
N ARG A 15 4.06 11.72 9.46
CA ARG A 15 5.53 11.81 9.46
C ARG A 15 6.02 13.01 8.66
N HIS A 16 5.45 13.26 7.49
CA HIS A 16 5.80 14.41 6.66
C HIS A 16 5.51 15.75 7.36
N LEU A 17 4.36 15.85 8.03
CA LEU A 17 4.00 17.03 8.82
C LEU A 17 4.94 17.24 10.01
N GLN A 18 5.25 16.18 10.77
CA GLN A 18 6.20 16.25 11.88
C GLN A 18 7.61 16.65 11.42
N SER A 19 8.10 16.09 10.31
CA SER A 19 9.42 16.41 9.76
C SER A 19 9.57 17.89 9.41
N HIS A 20 8.48 18.54 9.02
CA HIS A 20 8.45 19.96 8.66
C HIS A 20 7.94 20.86 9.80
N LYS A 21 7.69 20.29 11.00
CA LYS A 21 7.15 21.01 12.17
C LYS A 21 5.84 21.75 11.87
N ILE A 22 5.00 21.15 11.04
CA ILE A 22 3.70 21.70 10.67
C ILE A 22 2.65 21.09 11.59
N ASP A 23 1.88 21.95 12.26
CA ASP A 23 0.75 21.52 13.07
C ASP A 23 -0.37 20.92 12.21
N ARG A 24 -1.26 20.15 12.81
CA ARG A 24 -2.35 19.46 12.09
C ARG A 24 -3.28 20.43 11.34
N ASP A 25 -3.44 21.65 11.85
CA ASP A 25 -4.20 22.75 11.24
C ASP A 25 -3.28 23.84 10.64
N GLY A 26 -1.99 23.55 10.54
CA GLY A 26 -1.00 24.48 9.98
C GLY A 26 -1.15 24.63 8.47
N GLU A 27 -0.92 25.84 7.98
CA GLU A 27 -0.83 26.10 6.55
C GLU A 27 0.51 25.60 6.00
N LEU A 28 0.48 25.14 4.75
CA LEU A 28 1.62 24.52 4.12
C LEU A 28 1.97 25.27 2.83
N ASP A 29 3.16 25.85 2.81
CA ASP A 29 3.67 26.55 1.63
C ASP A 29 3.88 25.59 0.47
N PHE A 30 3.69 26.09 -0.76
CA PHE A 30 3.83 25.29 -1.97
C PHE A 30 5.22 24.64 -2.13
N SER A 31 6.28 25.32 -1.69
CA SER A 31 7.65 24.76 -1.69
C SER A 31 7.77 23.51 -0.80
N THR A 32 7.17 23.57 0.39
CA THR A 32 7.12 22.46 1.33
C THR A 32 6.27 21.32 0.79
N PHE A 33 5.17 21.64 0.11
CA PHE A 33 4.33 20.63 -0.57
C PHE A 33 5.12 19.84 -1.61
N LEU A 34 5.87 20.53 -2.47
CA LEU A 34 6.68 19.87 -3.50
C LEU A 34 7.77 18.99 -2.88
N THR A 35 8.37 19.42 -1.77
CA THR A 35 9.37 18.64 -1.04
C THR A 35 8.77 17.34 -0.50
N ILE A 36 7.62 17.43 0.16
CA ILE A 36 6.89 16.26 0.68
C ILE A 36 6.49 15.33 -0.45
N MET A 37 5.97 15.88 -1.55
CA MET A 37 5.55 15.08 -2.71
C MET A 37 6.72 14.35 -3.36
N HIS A 38 7.85 15.02 -3.54
CA HIS A 38 9.06 14.39 -4.07
C HIS A 38 9.59 13.28 -3.14
N MET A 39 9.50 13.46 -1.82
CA MET A 39 9.85 12.41 -0.86
C MET A 39 8.86 11.24 -0.87
N GLN A 40 7.57 11.51 -1.02
CA GLN A 40 6.52 10.50 -1.06
C GLN A 40 6.65 9.61 -2.30
N ILE A 41 6.79 10.21 -3.49
CA ILE A 41 6.92 9.48 -4.76
C ILE A 41 8.16 8.57 -4.77
N LYS A 42 9.22 8.94 -4.04
CA LYS A 42 10.41 8.09 -3.87
C LYS A 42 10.24 6.92 -2.90
N GLN A 43 9.32 7.02 -1.95
CA GLN A 43 9.05 5.98 -0.96
C GLN A 43 7.98 4.98 -1.44
N GLU A 44 7.03 5.44 -2.25
CA GLU A 44 5.89 4.63 -2.71
C GLU A 44 6.32 3.60 -3.77
N ASP A 45 6.88 2.47 -3.32
CA ASP A 45 6.94 1.24 -4.12
C ASP A 45 6.04 0.17 -3.49
N PRO A 46 4.70 0.35 -3.56
CA PRO A 46 3.75 -0.58 -2.96
C PRO A 46 3.91 -1.99 -3.54
N LYS A 47 4.40 -2.11 -4.78
CA LYS A 47 4.73 -3.41 -5.39
C LYS A 47 5.76 -4.14 -4.56
N LYS A 48 6.86 -3.46 -4.22
CA LYS A 48 7.96 -4.02 -3.45
C LYS A 48 7.52 -4.42 -2.05
N GLU A 49 6.75 -3.58 -1.36
CA GLU A 49 6.27 -3.90 -0.01
C GLU A 49 5.35 -5.12 0.01
N ILE A 50 4.41 -5.18 -0.94
CA ILE A 50 3.48 -6.30 -1.08
C ILE A 50 4.23 -7.58 -1.47
N LEU A 51 5.18 -7.49 -2.39
CA LEU A 51 6.05 -8.62 -2.76
C LEU A 51 6.84 -9.12 -1.54
N LEU A 52 7.42 -8.22 -0.74
CA LEU A 52 8.13 -8.59 0.49
C LEU A 52 7.21 -9.27 1.50
N ALA A 53 5.99 -8.76 1.68
CA ALA A 53 4.99 -9.37 2.55
C ALA A 53 4.64 -10.80 2.09
N MET A 54 4.47 -10.99 0.79
CA MET A 54 4.19 -12.28 0.18
C MET A 54 5.37 -13.26 0.31
N LEU A 55 6.59 -12.82 0.04
CA LEU A 55 7.81 -13.63 0.23
C LEU A 55 8.03 -14.01 1.70
N MET A 56 7.70 -13.14 2.64
CA MET A 56 7.75 -13.43 4.08
C MET A 56 6.62 -14.36 4.56
N ALA A 57 5.56 -14.54 3.77
CA ALA A 57 4.50 -15.49 4.04
C ALA A 57 4.83 -16.87 3.44
N ASP A 58 5.35 -16.92 2.21
CA ASP A 58 5.69 -18.17 1.51
C ASP A 58 7.08 -18.71 1.87
N LYS A 59 7.19 -19.24 3.08
CA LYS A 59 8.43 -19.88 3.56
C LYS A 59 8.88 -21.06 2.69
N GLU A 60 7.92 -21.72 2.03
CA GLU A 60 8.16 -22.91 1.22
C GLU A 60 8.40 -22.59 -0.26
N LYS A 61 8.37 -21.31 -0.65
CA LYS A 61 8.56 -20.83 -2.04
C LYS A 61 7.65 -21.55 -3.04
N LYS A 62 6.40 -21.79 -2.66
CA LYS A 62 5.37 -22.43 -3.49
C LYS A 62 4.95 -21.59 -4.70
N GLY A 63 5.26 -20.29 -4.71
CA GLY A 63 4.80 -19.38 -5.78
C GLY A 63 3.38 -18.83 -5.55
N TYR A 64 2.76 -19.21 -4.44
CA TYR A 64 1.44 -18.73 -4.01
C TYR A 64 1.31 -18.81 -2.48
N ILE A 65 0.42 -17.99 -1.93
CA ILE A 65 -0.01 -18.05 -0.52
C ILE A 65 -1.52 -18.12 -0.43
N MET A 66 -2.05 -18.53 0.73
CA MET A 66 -3.49 -18.46 0.96
C MET A 66 -3.93 -17.01 1.21
N ALA A 67 -5.10 -16.64 0.72
CA ALA A 67 -5.68 -15.31 0.94
C ALA A 67 -5.79 -14.97 2.44
N SER A 68 -6.15 -15.96 3.27
CA SER A 68 -6.18 -15.83 4.74
C SER A 68 -4.82 -15.49 5.36
N GLU A 69 -3.74 -16.05 4.80
CA GLU A 69 -2.37 -15.81 5.27
C GLU A 69 -1.86 -14.44 4.82
N LEU A 70 -2.12 -14.06 3.57
CA LEU A 70 -1.87 -12.72 3.06
C LEU A 70 -2.59 -11.66 3.90
N ARG A 71 -3.87 -11.87 4.22
CA ARG A 71 -4.66 -10.99 5.10
C ARG A 71 -3.98 -10.83 6.45
N SER A 72 -3.59 -11.93 7.09
CA SER A 72 -2.88 -11.87 8.38
C SER A 72 -1.57 -11.10 8.28
N LYS A 73 -0.86 -11.22 7.15
CA LYS A 73 0.43 -10.55 6.95
C LYS A 73 0.26 -9.05 6.69
N LEU A 74 -0.66 -8.65 5.83
CA LEU A 74 -0.99 -7.25 5.54
C LEU A 74 -1.48 -6.49 6.78
N MET A 75 -2.12 -7.19 7.72
CA MET A 75 -2.54 -6.62 9.01
C MET A 75 -1.40 -6.45 10.02
N LYS A 76 -0.26 -7.12 9.79
CA LYS A 76 0.88 -7.14 10.70
C LYS A 76 2.08 -6.35 10.17
N LEU A 77 2.13 -6.10 8.86
CA LEU A 77 3.29 -5.56 8.18
C LEU A 77 3.07 -4.08 7.85
N GLY A 78 4.05 -3.24 8.21
CA GLY A 78 4.00 -1.80 7.94
C GLY A 78 2.85 -1.10 8.65
N GLU A 79 2.15 -0.23 7.92
CA GLU A 79 0.96 0.44 8.39
C GLU A 79 -0.25 -0.49 8.28
N LYS A 80 -0.75 -0.90 9.45
CA LYS A 80 -1.71 -2.00 9.56
C LYS A 80 -3.01 -1.65 8.82
N LEU A 81 -3.29 -2.39 7.76
CA LEU A 81 -4.58 -2.33 7.09
C LEU A 81 -5.67 -2.92 8.01
N THR A 82 -6.82 -2.29 8.02
CA THR A 82 -8.02 -2.79 8.69
C THR A 82 -8.62 -3.97 7.91
N HIS A 83 -9.51 -4.73 8.56
CA HIS A 83 -10.23 -5.83 7.89
C HIS A 83 -10.95 -5.36 6.63
N LYS A 84 -11.57 -4.19 6.71
CA LYS A 84 -12.29 -3.60 5.58
C LYS A 84 -11.36 -3.26 4.42
N GLU A 85 -10.21 -2.62 4.68
CA GLU A 85 -9.26 -2.24 3.63
C GLU A 85 -8.66 -3.47 2.93
N VAL A 86 -8.38 -4.55 3.68
CA VAL A 86 -7.91 -5.80 3.06
C VAL A 86 -9.02 -6.48 2.25
N ASP A 87 -10.26 -6.45 2.73
CA ASP A 87 -11.41 -7.00 2.00
C ASP A 87 -11.68 -6.22 0.71
N ASP A 88 -11.56 -4.89 0.74
CA ASP A 88 -11.67 -4.03 -0.45
C ASP A 88 -10.53 -4.33 -1.45
N LEU A 89 -9.28 -4.45 -0.98
CA LEU A 89 -8.13 -4.83 -1.81
C LEU A 89 -8.31 -6.20 -2.48
N PHE A 90 -8.82 -7.19 -1.74
CA PHE A 90 -9.05 -8.53 -2.28
C PHE A 90 -10.19 -8.52 -3.29
N LYS A 91 -11.23 -7.72 -3.06
CA LYS A 91 -12.34 -7.55 -4.00
C LYS A 91 -11.88 -6.91 -5.31
N GLU A 92 -11.08 -5.84 -5.24
CA GLU A 92 -10.49 -5.19 -6.42
C GLU A 92 -9.57 -6.15 -7.20
N ALA A 93 -8.77 -6.94 -6.48
CA ALA A 93 -7.92 -7.96 -7.07
C ALA A 93 -8.68 -9.24 -7.52
N ASN A 94 -10.00 -9.31 -7.32
CA ASN A 94 -10.83 -10.50 -7.55
C ASN A 94 -10.22 -11.78 -6.96
N ILE A 95 -9.81 -11.71 -5.68
CA ILE A 95 -9.28 -12.81 -4.89
C ILE A 95 -10.40 -13.42 -4.06
N GLU A 96 -10.54 -14.74 -4.15
CA GLU A 96 -11.44 -15.47 -3.27
C GLU A 96 -10.89 -15.51 -1.83
N PRO A 97 -11.74 -15.34 -0.80
CA PRO A 97 -11.31 -15.28 0.60
C PRO A 97 -10.61 -16.55 1.11
N ASN A 98 -10.87 -17.70 0.49
CA ASN A 98 -10.18 -18.98 0.75
C ASN A 98 -9.36 -19.47 -0.45
N GLY A 99 -9.12 -18.59 -1.43
CA GLY A 99 -8.38 -18.89 -2.64
C GLY A 99 -6.87 -18.91 -2.43
N LYS A 100 -6.17 -19.41 -3.45
CA LYS A 100 -4.71 -19.27 -3.58
C LYS A 100 -4.41 -17.98 -4.32
N VAL A 101 -3.54 -17.15 -3.75
CA VAL A 101 -3.05 -15.90 -4.34
C VAL A 101 -1.67 -16.15 -4.92
N LYS A 102 -1.55 -16.12 -6.25
CA LYS A 102 -0.25 -16.16 -6.92
C LYS A 102 0.37 -14.76 -6.96
N TYR A 103 1.69 -14.69 -6.81
CA TYR A 103 2.41 -13.40 -6.74
C TYR A 103 2.24 -12.58 -8.01
N ASP A 104 2.47 -13.22 -9.15
CA ASP A 104 2.47 -12.55 -10.44
C ASP A 104 1.10 -11.93 -10.75
N GLU A 105 0.03 -12.72 -10.54
CA GLU A 105 -1.34 -12.27 -10.76
C GLU A 105 -1.74 -11.13 -9.81
N PHE A 106 -1.38 -11.22 -8.52
CA PHE A 106 -1.72 -10.18 -7.55
C PHE A 106 -0.97 -8.89 -7.81
N ILE A 107 0.35 -8.96 -8.02
CA ILE A 107 1.19 -7.80 -8.33
C ILE A 107 0.75 -7.19 -9.65
N HIS A 108 0.40 -7.98 -10.65
CA HIS A 108 -0.13 -7.42 -11.89
C HIS A 108 -1.41 -6.62 -11.62
N LYS A 109 -2.39 -7.20 -10.93
CA LYS A 109 -3.69 -6.53 -10.68
C LYS A 109 -3.59 -5.26 -9.85
N ILE A 110 -2.77 -5.25 -8.79
CA ILE A 110 -2.63 -4.06 -7.93
C ILE A 110 -1.75 -2.97 -8.56
N THR A 111 -1.15 -3.23 -9.72
CA THR A 111 -0.21 -2.29 -10.35
C THR A 111 -0.56 -1.83 -11.74
N ILE A 112 -1.57 -2.44 -12.35
CA ILE A 112 -2.23 -1.85 -13.49
C ILE A 112 -3.00 -0.63 -12.96
N PRO A 113 -2.71 0.60 -13.42
CA PRO A 113 -3.58 1.74 -13.10
C PRO A 113 -4.97 1.40 -13.60
N VAL A 114 -6.00 1.61 -12.78
CA VAL A 114 -7.40 1.38 -13.17
C VAL A 114 -7.65 2.27 -14.40
N TRP A 115 -7.80 1.66 -15.59
CA TRP A 115 -8.26 2.39 -16.77
C TRP A 115 -9.77 2.51 -16.58
N ASP A 116 -10.22 3.67 -16.08
CA ASP A 116 -11.63 4.05 -16.12
C ASP A 116 -12.12 3.93 -17.58
N HIS A 117 -13.14 3.10 -17.78
CA HIS A 117 -13.95 3.04 -19.00
C HIS A 117 -15.32 3.65 -18.74
#